data_AF-A0A3M1D532-F1
#
_entry.id   AF-A0A3M1D532-F1
#
_cell.length_a   1.000
_cell.length_b   1.000
_cell.length_c   1.000
_cell.angle_alpha   90.00
_cell.angle_beta   90.00
_cell.angle_gamma   90.00
#
_symmetry.space_group_name_H-M   'P 1'
#
loop_
_entity.id
_entity.type
_entity.pdbx_description
1 polymer ?
#
loop_
_entity_poly.entity_id
_entity_poly.type
_entity_poly.pdbx_seq_one_letter_code
_entity_poly.pdbx_strand_id
1 'polypeptide(L)'
;MPPPPEVSPDEAEARAEALAEQARQAQARRDQQAADDAPGGARVETAPPVQVVLVWQGIGALHKGFFSDPALVTALSADLAGLVASPANIYIRYDSRSFAGSIRLQLRPDTRLLPVGTHGDRVVALQDLAPITTALANYRSGVASRFDLRVESFSIGIESFRGPHSCLFGATGPAPPDGRVVSPCVEVDGQQRCGEPGPDGVAFDPAVAKIIRSCLDL
;
A
#
# COMPACT_ATOMS: atom_id res chain seq x y z
N MET A 1 -5.67 -63.16 -11.62
CA MET A 1 -5.95 -61.87 -10.96
C MET A 1 -7.44 -61.59 -11.16
N PRO A 2 -8.21 -61.40 -10.08
CA PRO A 2 -9.59 -60.96 -10.20
C PRO A 2 -9.65 -59.55 -10.81
N PRO A 3 -10.60 -59.25 -11.70
CA PRO A 3 -10.79 -57.90 -12.21
C PRO A 3 -11.23 -56.97 -11.05
N PRO A 4 -10.82 -55.68 -11.08
CA PRO A 4 -11.31 -54.71 -10.11
C PRO A 4 -12.84 -54.60 -10.22
N PRO A 5 -13.53 -54.39 -9.09
CA PRO A 5 -14.98 -54.21 -9.10
C PRO A 5 -15.35 -53.00 -9.95
N GLU A 6 -16.27 -53.18 -10.91
CA GLU A 6 -16.89 -52.07 -11.62
C GLU A 6 -17.76 -51.29 -10.63
N VAL A 7 -17.33 -50.05 -10.36
CA VAL A 7 -18.13 -49.08 -9.60
C VAL A 7 -19.23 -48.59 -10.52
N SER A 8 -20.48 -48.61 -10.05
CA SER A 8 -21.59 -48.14 -10.89
C SER A 8 -21.49 -46.63 -11.13
N PRO A 9 -22.00 -46.11 -12.27
CA PRO A 9 -22.03 -44.68 -12.54
C PRO A 9 -22.67 -43.87 -11.40
N ASP A 10 -23.73 -44.41 -10.79
CA ASP A 10 -24.46 -43.78 -9.68
C ASP A 10 -23.59 -43.65 -8.41
N GLU A 11 -22.75 -44.66 -8.12
CA GLU A 11 -21.81 -44.61 -7.01
C GLU A 11 -20.66 -43.61 -7.25
N ALA A 12 -20.27 -43.40 -8.50
CA ALA A 12 -19.25 -42.42 -8.87
C ALA A 12 -19.77 -40.97 -8.76
N GLU A 13 -21.01 -40.73 -9.18
CA GLU A 13 -21.67 -39.41 -9.08
C GLU A 13 -21.92 -39.03 -7.62
N ALA A 14 -22.45 -39.95 -6.81
CA ALA A 14 -22.65 -39.71 -5.37
C ALA A 14 -21.33 -39.40 -4.63
N ARG A 15 -20.21 -40.05 -5.02
CA ARG A 15 -18.88 -39.74 -4.48
C ARG A 15 -18.38 -38.36 -4.89
N ALA A 16 -18.63 -37.95 -6.13
CA ALA A 16 -18.23 -36.63 -6.63
C ALA A 16 -18.99 -35.50 -5.91
N GLU A 17 -20.30 -35.66 -5.71
CA GLU A 17 -21.12 -34.70 -4.97
C GLU A 17 -20.70 -34.60 -3.49
N ALA A 18 -20.44 -35.74 -2.84
CA ALA A 18 -19.96 -35.76 -1.46
C ALA A 18 -18.62 -35.05 -1.29
N LEU A 19 -17.68 -35.24 -2.24
CA LEU A 19 -16.39 -34.54 -2.24
C LEU A 19 -16.55 -33.03 -2.46
N ALA A 20 -17.44 -32.62 -3.37
CA ALA A 20 -17.72 -31.21 -3.63
C ALA A 20 -18.34 -30.51 -2.40
N GLU A 21 -19.27 -31.18 -1.72
CA GLU A 21 -19.87 -30.66 -0.48
C GLU A 21 -18.85 -30.55 0.66
N GLN A 22 -17.99 -31.56 0.80
CA GLN A 22 -16.93 -31.54 1.81
C GLN A 22 -15.91 -30.42 1.55
N ALA A 23 -15.58 -30.15 0.28
CA ALA A 23 -14.72 -29.03 -0.11
C ALA A 23 -15.37 -27.67 0.20
N ARG A 24 -16.67 -27.50 -0.07
CA ARG A 24 -17.42 -26.28 0.27
C ARG A 24 -17.45 -26.03 1.78
N GLN A 25 -17.69 -27.06 2.58
CA GLN A 25 -17.71 -26.95 4.04
C GLN A 25 -16.32 -26.65 4.62
N ALA A 26 -15.26 -27.22 4.05
CA ALA A 26 -13.89 -26.93 4.45
C ALA A 26 -13.50 -25.46 4.16
N GLN A 27 -13.92 -24.93 3.01
CA GLN A 27 -13.72 -23.52 2.64
C GLN A 27 -14.46 -22.60 3.62
N ALA A 28 -15.75 -22.83 3.86
CA ALA A 28 -16.56 -22.02 4.76
C ALA A 28 -16.03 -22.00 6.21
N ARG A 29 -15.52 -23.14 6.70
CA ARG A 29 -14.87 -23.21 8.02
C ARG A 29 -13.59 -22.40 8.08
N ARG A 30 -12.75 -22.43 7.04
CA ARG A 30 -11.54 -21.59 6.96
C ARG A 30 -11.89 -20.12 6.96
N ASP A 31 -12.92 -19.73 6.23
CA ASP A 31 -13.37 -18.33 6.16
C ASP A 31 -13.92 -17.86 7.52
N GLN A 32 -14.68 -18.70 8.24
CA GLN A 32 -15.12 -18.40 9.61
C GLN A 32 -13.96 -18.31 10.60
N GLN A 33 -13.02 -19.24 10.55
CA GLN A 33 -11.87 -19.23 11.46
C GLN A 33 -10.98 -18.00 11.23
N ALA A 34 -10.81 -17.57 9.97
CA ALA A 34 -10.13 -16.33 9.64
C ALA A 34 -10.87 -15.06 10.14
N ALA A 35 -12.19 -15.12 10.27
CA ALA A 35 -12.99 -14.02 10.83
C ALA A 35 -12.93 -13.98 12.36
N ASP A 36 -12.89 -15.14 13.02
CA ASP A 36 -12.82 -15.26 14.49
C ASP A 36 -11.42 -14.97 15.06
N ASP A 37 -10.36 -15.32 14.30
CA ASP A 37 -8.97 -15.00 14.66
C ASP A 37 -8.59 -13.53 14.36
N ALA A 38 -9.54 -12.69 13.94
CA ALA A 38 -9.33 -11.27 13.85
C ALA A 38 -9.05 -10.74 15.27
N PRO A 39 -7.82 -10.27 15.58
CA PRO A 39 -7.45 -9.88 16.92
C PRO A 39 -8.41 -8.82 17.43
N GLY A 40 -9.04 -9.10 18.58
CA GLY A 40 -9.96 -8.18 19.27
C GLY A 40 -9.28 -6.83 19.44
N GLY A 41 -9.63 -5.90 18.54
CA GLY A 41 -8.98 -4.62 18.41
C GLY A 41 -9.10 -3.87 19.73
N ALA A 42 -7.99 -3.76 20.45
CA ALA A 42 -7.80 -2.66 21.37
C ALA A 42 -8.24 -1.40 20.61
N ARG A 43 -9.28 -0.73 21.10
CA ARG A 43 -9.77 0.52 20.52
C ARG A 43 -8.63 1.52 20.64
N VAL A 44 -7.80 1.57 19.60
CA VAL A 44 -6.82 2.63 19.41
C VAL A 44 -7.64 3.90 19.44
N GLU A 45 -7.33 4.77 20.39
CA GLU A 45 -7.92 6.10 20.49
C GLU A 45 -7.71 6.77 19.13
N THR A 46 -8.80 6.85 18.36
CA THR A 46 -8.74 7.29 16.96
C THR A 46 -8.28 8.73 16.96
N ALA A 47 -7.06 8.95 16.47
CA ALA A 47 -6.54 10.27 16.21
C ALA A 47 -7.54 11.08 15.35
N PRO A 48 -7.64 12.40 15.53
CA PRO A 48 -8.53 13.22 14.73
C PRO A 48 -8.22 13.06 13.24
N PRO A 49 -9.24 13.02 12.37
CA PRO A 49 -9.06 12.84 10.93
C PRO A 49 -8.20 13.97 10.34
N VAL A 50 -7.31 13.62 9.42
CA VAL A 50 -6.41 14.59 8.78
C VAL A 50 -7.09 15.23 7.57
N GLN A 51 -6.95 16.54 7.38
CA GLN A 51 -7.44 17.18 6.15
C GLN A 51 -6.66 16.66 4.94
N VAL A 52 -7.33 15.95 4.03
CA VAL A 52 -6.75 15.49 2.77
C VAL A 52 -6.98 16.52 1.69
N VAL A 53 -5.90 16.97 1.04
CA VAL A 53 -5.94 17.89 -0.10
C VAL A 53 -5.45 17.14 -1.33
N LEU A 54 -6.36 16.93 -2.30
CA LEU A 54 -6.02 16.28 -3.57
C LEU A 54 -5.43 17.32 -4.53
N VAL A 55 -4.25 17.02 -5.09
CA VAL A 55 -3.57 17.86 -6.07
C VAL A 55 -3.42 17.08 -7.38
N TRP A 56 -4.01 17.58 -8.45
CA TRP A 56 -4.06 16.87 -9.74
C TRP A 56 -2.99 17.38 -10.71
N GLN A 57 -2.29 16.47 -11.38
CA GLN A 57 -1.38 16.80 -12.48
C GLN A 57 -1.59 15.86 -13.66
N GLY A 58 -1.85 16.40 -14.84
CA GLY A 58 -2.11 15.58 -16.04
C GLY A 58 -3.44 14.79 -16.02
N ILE A 59 -4.27 14.96 -14.99
CA ILE A 59 -5.60 14.34 -14.90
C ILE A 59 -6.64 15.26 -15.54
N GLY A 60 -7.32 14.77 -16.58
CA GLY A 60 -8.42 15.48 -17.25
C GLY A 60 -9.60 15.75 -16.32
N ALA A 61 -10.34 16.83 -16.55
CA ALA A 61 -11.43 17.27 -15.67
C ALA A 61 -12.48 16.18 -15.39
N LEU A 62 -12.84 15.38 -16.40
CA LEU A 62 -13.79 14.27 -16.27
C LEU A 62 -13.33 13.19 -15.28
N HIS A 63 -12.02 12.95 -15.15
CA HIS A 63 -11.47 11.90 -14.30
C HIS A 63 -11.23 12.37 -12.85
N LYS A 64 -11.24 13.68 -12.59
CA LYS A 64 -11.06 14.21 -11.22
C LYS A 64 -12.15 13.72 -10.28
N GLY A 65 -13.37 13.52 -10.77
CA GLY A 65 -14.49 12.99 -10.01
C GLY A 65 -14.24 11.60 -9.43
N PHE A 66 -13.42 10.77 -10.08
CA PHE A 66 -13.12 9.41 -9.62
C PHE A 66 -12.34 9.43 -8.30
N PHE A 67 -11.43 10.40 -8.18
CA PHE A 67 -10.56 10.55 -7.01
C PHE A 67 -11.23 11.37 -5.89
N SER A 68 -12.20 12.21 -6.23
CA SER A 68 -12.90 13.07 -5.26
C SER A 68 -14.10 12.40 -4.58
N ASP A 69 -14.24 11.07 -4.65
CA ASP A 69 -15.30 10.34 -3.94
C ASP A 69 -15.21 10.61 -2.42
N PRO A 70 -16.25 11.21 -1.79
CA PRO A 70 -16.19 11.62 -0.39
C PRO A 70 -15.92 10.47 0.58
N ALA A 71 -16.43 9.27 0.29
CA ALA A 71 -16.26 8.12 1.16
C ALA A 71 -14.81 7.61 1.11
N LEU A 72 -14.20 7.57 -0.08
CA LEU A 72 -12.80 7.17 -0.25
C LEU A 72 -11.84 8.19 0.38
N VAL A 73 -12.10 9.49 0.21
CA VAL A 73 -11.28 10.56 0.82
C VAL A 73 -11.41 10.56 2.34
N THR A 74 -12.61 10.30 2.87
CA THR A 74 -12.84 10.17 4.32
C THR A 74 -12.10 8.95 4.89
N ALA A 75 -12.13 7.80 4.20
CA ALA A 75 -11.37 6.62 4.61
C ALA A 75 -9.86 6.90 4.60
N LEU A 76 -9.33 7.50 3.54
CA LEU A 76 -7.92 7.89 3.47
C LEU A 76 -7.52 8.87 4.59
N SER A 77 -8.40 9.83 4.90
CA SER A 77 -8.20 10.79 5.99
C SER A 77 -8.08 10.11 7.36
N ALA A 78 -8.91 9.08 7.60
CA ALA A 78 -8.87 8.28 8.83
C ALA A 78 -7.63 7.38 8.88
N ASP A 79 -7.27 6.72 7.78
CA ASP A 79 -6.10 5.83 7.71
C ASP A 79 -4.78 6.60 7.90
N LEU A 80 -4.75 7.89 7.52
CA LEU A 80 -3.60 8.77 7.71
C LEU A 80 -3.58 9.46 9.09
N ALA A 81 -4.62 9.31 9.90
CA ALA A 81 -4.74 9.99 11.18
C ALA A 81 -3.64 9.54 12.15
N GLY A 82 -2.92 10.51 12.72
CA GLY A 82 -1.78 10.25 13.62
C GLY A 82 -0.48 9.86 12.91
N LEU A 83 -0.52 9.53 11.61
CA LEU A 83 0.68 9.22 10.82
C LEU A 83 1.33 10.47 10.22
N VAL A 84 0.50 11.45 9.85
CA VAL A 84 0.91 12.69 9.18
C VAL A 84 0.21 13.90 9.79
N ALA A 85 0.90 15.04 9.83
CA ALA A 85 0.27 16.30 10.20
C ALA A 85 -0.68 16.82 9.10
N SER A 86 -1.74 17.50 9.53
CA SER A 86 -2.69 18.14 8.62
C SER A 86 -2.12 19.45 8.03
N PRO A 87 -2.32 19.74 6.74
CA PRO A 87 -2.99 18.91 5.72
C PRO A 87 -2.08 17.86 5.06
N ALA A 88 -2.65 16.70 4.73
CA ALA A 88 -2.02 15.69 3.90
C ALA A 88 -2.25 15.99 2.40
N ASN A 89 -1.18 16.35 1.69
CA ASN A 89 -1.25 16.71 0.26
C ASN A 89 -1.04 15.46 -0.60
N ILE A 90 -2.09 14.98 -1.26
CA ILE A 90 -2.07 13.78 -2.09
C ILE A 90 -2.01 14.18 -3.55
N TYR A 91 -0.86 13.95 -4.18
CA TYR A 91 -0.63 14.23 -5.58
C TYR A 91 -1.05 13.05 -6.44
N ILE A 92 -1.99 13.31 -7.34
CA ILE A 92 -2.50 12.34 -8.31
C ILE A 92 -2.01 12.78 -9.68
N ARG A 93 -1.04 12.04 -10.22
CA ARG A 93 -0.36 12.35 -11.47
C ARG A 93 -0.70 11.30 -12.51
N TYR A 94 -0.89 11.73 -13.74
CA TYR A 94 -0.96 10.85 -14.91
C TYR A 94 -0.09 11.42 -16.03
N ASP A 95 0.87 10.63 -16.48
CA ASP A 95 1.69 10.94 -17.64
C ASP A 95 1.14 10.19 -18.86
N SER A 96 0.58 10.96 -19.80
CA SER A 96 -0.02 10.42 -21.01
C SER A 96 1.00 9.85 -22.00
N ARG A 97 2.29 10.21 -21.88
CA ARG A 97 3.34 9.70 -22.77
C ARG A 97 3.78 8.30 -22.38
N SER A 98 3.91 8.06 -21.09
CA SER A 98 4.28 6.75 -20.52
C SER A 98 3.07 5.90 -20.14
N PHE A 99 1.85 6.46 -20.22
CA PHE A 99 0.62 5.83 -19.73
C PHE A 99 0.72 5.40 -18.26
N ALA A 100 1.49 6.14 -17.46
CA ALA A 100 1.78 5.83 -16.08
C ALA A 100 1.07 6.80 -15.13
N GLY A 101 0.39 6.25 -14.13
CA GLY A 101 -0.21 7.01 -13.05
C GLY A 101 0.54 6.87 -11.73
N SER A 102 0.40 7.86 -10.86
CA SER A 102 0.88 7.78 -9.49
C SER A 102 -0.02 8.50 -8.50
N ILE A 103 -0.18 7.92 -7.31
CA ILE A 103 -0.84 8.54 -6.15
C ILE A 103 0.22 8.65 -5.05
N ARG A 104 0.65 9.88 -4.75
CA ARG A 104 1.77 10.12 -3.82
C ARG A 104 1.36 11.07 -2.71
N LEU A 105 1.73 10.76 -1.48
CA LEU A 105 1.73 11.75 -0.40
C LEU A 105 2.96 12.64 -0.59
N GLN A 106 2.77 13.95 -0.75
CA GLN A 106 3.88 14.90 -0.79
C GLN A 106 4.14 15.47 0.60
N LEU A 107 5.36 15.25 1.09
CA LEU A 107 5.87 15.85 2.31
C LEU A 107 6.37 17.26 2.01
N ARG A 108 5.59 18.25 2.41
CA ARG A 108 6.05 19.64 2.40
C ARG A 108 6.92 19.92 3.62
N PRO A 109 7.72 21.00 3.64
CA PRO A 109 8.54 21.36 4.80
C PRO A 109 7.76 21.43 6.13
N ASP A 110 6.48 21.80 6.06
CA ASP A 110 5.55 21.89 7.19
C ASP A 110 4.82 20.58 7.51
N THR A 111 4.82 19.60 6.59
CA THR A 111 4.25 18.26 6.83
C THR A 111 5.18 17.47 7.73
N ARG A 112 4.70 17.13 8.93
CA ARG A 112 5.38 16.20 9.84
C ARG A 112 4.90 14.78 9.60
N LEU A 113 5.84 13.84 9.61
CA LEU A 113 5.58 12.40 9.66
C LEU A 113 5.78 11.89 11.08
N LEU A 114 5.23 10.72 11.37
CA LEU A 114 5.74 9.91 12.48
C LEU A 114 7.25 9.67 12.31
N PRO A 115 8.03 9.68 13.39
CA PRO A 115 9.45 9.40 13.33
C PRO A 115 9.71 8.05 12.68
N VAL A 116 10.60 8.04 11.69
CA VAL A 116 11.15 6.81 11.11
C VAL A 116 12.40 6.42 11.89
N GLY A 117 12.48 5.16 12.31
CA GLY A 117 13.60 4.62 13.04
C GLY A 117 14.91 4.69 12.26
N THR A 118 16.01 4.91 12.98
CA THR A 118 17.36 4.85 12.42
C THR A 118 18.26 4.07 13.36
N HIS A 119 19.15 3.25 12.79
CA HIS A 119 20.10 2.46 13.55
C HIS A 119 21.51 2.76 13.02
N GLY A 120 22.24 3.59 13.77
CA GLY A 120 23.53 4.12 13.34
C GLY A 120 23.42 5.05 12.13
N ASP A 121 24.51 5.18 11.37
CA ASP A 121 24.63 6.12 10.26
C ASP A 121 24.21 5.55 8.90
N ARG A 122 23.93 4.24 8.82
CA ARG A 122 23.67 3.53 7.55
C ARG A 122 22.27 2.93 7.43
N VAL A 123 21.62 2.59 8.54
CA VAL A 123 20.34 1.87 8.52
C VAL A 123 19.17 2.83 8.71
N VAL A 124 18.19 2.74 7.82
CA VAL A 124 16.92 3.48 7.88
C VAL A 124 15.76 2.50 7.91
N ALA A 125 14.87 2.61 8.90
CA ALA A 125 13.71 1.74 9.07
C ALA A 125 12.58 2.09 8.09
N LEU A 126 12.81 1.92 6.78
CA LEU A 126 11.84 2.31 5.73
C LEU A 126 10.46 1.68 5.91
N GLN A 127 10.35 0.54 6.60
CA GLN A 127 9.06 -0.10 6.87
C GLN A 127 8.16 0.66 7.86
N ASP A 128 8.69 1.64 8.59
CA ASP A 128 7.87 2.55 9.38
C ASP A 128 6.94 3.41 8.50
N LEU A 129 7.21 3.48 7.20
CA LEU A 129 6.35 4.14 6.20
C LEU A 129 5.21 3.23 5.69
N ALA A 130 5.23 1.93 6.00
CA ALA A 130 4.26 0.95 5.49
C ALA A 130 2.79 1.31 5.80
N PRO A 131 2.43 1.84 6.99
CA PRO A 131 1.06 2.26 7.26
C PRO A 131 0.55 3.32 6.26
N ILE A 132 1.40 4.27 5.88
CA ILE A 132 1.05 5.33 4.93
C ILE A 132 0.91 4.76 3.52
N THR A 133 1.86 3.94 3.07
CA THR A 133 1.75 3.32 1.74
C THR A 133 0.55 2.37 1.65
N THR A 134 0.20 1.68 2.74
CA THR A 134 -1.02 0.86 2.81
C THR A 134 -2.29 1.72 2.68
N ALA A 135 -2.37 2.86 3.38
CA ALA A 135 -3.48 3.80 3.25
C ALA A 135 -3.65 4.29 1.79
N LEU A 136 -2.54 4.62 1.12
CA LEU A 136 -2.56 5.01 -0.30
C LEU A 136 -2.98 3.84 -1.22
N ALA A 137 -2.56 2.61 -0.93
CA ALA A 137 -2.97 1.42 -1.69
C ALA A 137 -4.48 1.16 -1.56
N ASN A 138 -5.03 1.26 -0.34
CA ASN A 138 -6.46 1.10 -0.07
C ASN A 138 -7.28 2.14 -0.83
N TYR A 139 -6.83 3.40 -0.80
CA TYR A 139 -7.47 4.47 -1.56
C TYR A 139 -7.41 4.22 -3.08
N ARG A 140 -6.25 3.85 -3.63
CA ARG A 140 -6.10 3.46 -5.05
C ARG A 140 -7.11 2.36 -5.43
N SER A 141 -7.13 1.28 -4.63
CA SER A 141 -7.98 0.11 -4.86
C SER A 141 -9.47 0.47 -4.79
N GLY A 142 -9.85 1.33 -3.84
CA GLY A 142 -11.20 1.85 -3.74
C GLY A 142 -11.62 2.64 -4.98
N VAL A 143 -10.76 3.53 -5.49
CA VAL A 143 -11.04 4.27 -6.74
C VAL A 143 -11.16 3.31 -7.92
N ALA A 144 -10.23 2.36 -8.04
CA ALA A 144 -10.21 1.41 -9.15
C ALA A 144 -11.45 0.51 -9.18
N SER A 145 -11.89 0.01 -8.02
CA SER A 145 -13.07 -0.84 -7.89
C SER A 145 -14.39 -0.16 -8.25
N ARG A 146 -14.47 1.17 -8.07
CA ARG A 146 -15.71 1.95 -8.27
C ARG A 146 -15.80 2.58 -9.65
N PHE A 147 -14.68 3.01 -10.20
CA PHE A 147 -14.67 3.88 -11.38
C PHE A 147 -13.90 3.31 -12.57
N ASP A 148 -12.63 2.92 -12.37
CA ASP A 148 -11.77 2.47 -13.48
C ASP A 148 -10.62 1.58 -12.99
N LEU A 149 -10.66 0.29 -13.36
CA LEU A 149 -9.62 -0.69 -13.01
C LEU A 149 -8.20 -0.31 -13.46
N ARG A 150 -8.03 0.58 -14.43
CA ARG A 150 -6.70 1.04 -14.84
C ARG A 150 -6.00 1.84 -13.74
N VAL A 151 -6.75 2.47 -12.84
CA VAL A 151 -6.20 3.15 -11.66
C VAL A 151 -5.43 2.19 -10.76
N GLU A 152 -5.74 0.90 -10.82
CA GLU A 152 -5.02 -0.13 -10.06
C GLU A 152 -3.53 -0.23 -10.44
N SER A 153 -3.19 0.14 -11.67
CA SER A 153 -1.81 0.20 -12.15
C SER A 153 -1.03 1.44 -11.65
N PHE A 154 -1.69 2.38 -10.97
CA PHE A 154 -1.03 3.58 -10.48
C PHE A 154 -0.04 3.21 -9.38
N SER A 155 1.19 3.69 -9.52
CA SER A 155 2.20 3.59 -8.47
C SER A 155 1.77 4.38 -7.22
N ILE A 156 2.14 3.89 -6.05
CA ILE A 156 1.89 4.57 -4.78
C ILE A 156 3.21 4.85 -4.07
N GLY A 157 3.24 5.93 -3.28
CA GLY A 157 4.43 6.24 -2.51
C GLY A 157 4.38 7.57 -1.78
N ILE A 158 5.51 7.93 -1.22
CA ILE A 158 5.73 9.17 -0.49
C ILE A 158 6.82 9.95 -1.24
N GLU A 159 6.57 11.21 -1.53
CA GLU A 159 7.48 12.10 -2.23
C GLU A 159 7.88 13.23 -1.27
N SER A 160 9.18 13.43 -1.06
CA SER A 160 9.71 14.47 -0.17
C SER A 160 10.59 15.45 -0.93
N PHE A 161 10.45 16.73 -0.59
CA PHE A 161 11.33 17.80 -1.09
C PHE A 161 11.91 18.53 0.11
N ARG A 162 13.17 18.23 0.45
CA ARG A 162 13.86 18.79 1.63
C ARG A 162 15.22 19.33 1.22
N GLY A 163 15.39 20.64 1.37
CA GLY A 163 16.59 21.32 0.92
C GLY A 163 16.82 21.13 -0.59
N PRO A 164 18.03 20.70 -1.01
CA PRO A 164 18.32 20.46 -2.43
C PRO A 164 17.88 19.07 -2.92
N HIS A 165 17.37 18.21 -2.04
CA HIS A 165 17.11 16.80 -2.37
C HIS A 165 15.62 16.51 -2.56
N SER A 166 15.34 15.65 -3.55
CA SER A 166 14.05 15.00 -3.74
C SER A 166 14.19 13.51 -3.48
N CYS A 167 13.30 12.96 -2.64
CA CYS A 167 13.26 11.53 -2.37
C CYS A 167 11.88 10.95 -2.68
N LEU A 168 11.84 9.75 -3.29
CA LEU A 168 10.64 8.97 -3.49
C LEU A 168 10.75 7.60 -2.82
N PHE A 169 9.81 7.33 -1.93
CA PHE A 169 9.63 6.07 -1.23
C PHE A 169 8.42 5.34 -1.81
N GLY A 170 8.66 4.29 -2.60
CA GLY A 170 7.60 3.52 -3.25
C GLY A 170 7.22 2.25 -2.48
N ALA A 171 6.00 1.77 -2.67
CA ALA A 171 5.64 0.41 -2.29
C ALA A 171 6.17 -0.62 -3.30
N THR A 172 6.46 -1.83 -2.83
CA THR A 172 6.85 -2.98 -3.67
C THR A 172 6.02 -4.21 -3.31
N GLY A 173 6.12 -5.27 -4.10
CA GLY A 173 5.37 -6.52 -3.94
C GLY A 173 4.67 -6.97 -5.23
N PRO A 174 3.77 -7.97 -5.13
CA PRO A 174 2.94 -8.39 -6.26
C PRO A 174 2.19 -7.21 -6.88
N ALA A 175 2.08 -7.17 -8.21
CA ALA A 175 1.32 -6.12 -8.87
C ALA A 175 -0.19 -6.40 -8.77
N PRO A 176 -1.02 -5.43 -8.34
CA PRO A 176 -0.65 -4.09 -7.86
C PRO A 176 -0.18 -4.13 -6.39
N PRO A 177 0.87 -3.37 -5.98
CA PRO A 177 1.37 -3.43 -4.60
C PRO A 177 0.29 -3.01 -3.60
N ASP A 178 0.18 -3.76 -2.50
CA ASP A 178 -0.78 -3.53 -1.41
C ASP A 178 -0.30 -2.50 -0.37
N GLY A 179 0.90 -1.96 -0.55
CA GLY A 179 1.49 -0.95 0.33
C GLY A 179 2.08 -1.49 1.63
N ARG A 180 2.01 -2.80 1.89
CA ARG A 180 2.55 -3.40 3.14
C ARG A 180 4.07 -3.51 3.16
N VAL A 181 4.69 -3.52 1.99
CA VAL A 181 6.15 -3.60 1.85
C VAL A 181 6.65 -2.34 1.16
N VAL A 182 7.48 -1.58 1.86
CA VAL A 182 8.18 -0.42 1.30
C VAL A 182 9.43 -0.90 0.55
N SER A 183 9.67 -0.33 -0.63
CA SER A 183 10.81 -0.65 -1.49
C SER A 183 12.13 -0.38 -0.76
N PRO A 184 13.11 -1.31 -0.81
CA PRO A 184 14.48 -1.04 -0.32
C PRO A 184 15.27 -0.12 -1.25
N CYS A 185 14.70 0.26 -2.39
CA CYS A 185 15.22 1.25 -3.30
C CYS A 185 14.43 2.56 -3.19
N VAL A 186 15.13 3.66 -2.94
CA VAL A 186 14.60 5.02 -2.87
C VAL A 186 15.09 5.78 -4.11
N GLU A 187 14.21 6.52 -4.78
CA GLU A 187 14.65 7.46 -5.83
C GLU A 187 15.17 8.71 -5.13
N VAL A 188 16.46 9.02 -5.30
CA VAL A 188 17.10 10.22 -4.77
C VAL A 188 17.53 11.07 -5.95
N ASP A 189 16.97 12.27 -6.08
CA ASP A 189 17.26 13.23 -7.15
C ASP A 189 17.09 12.60 -8.55
N GLY A 190 16.04 11.79 -8.73
CA GLY A 190 15.75 11.09 -9.99
C GLY A 190 16.59 9.82 -10.22
N GLN A 191 17.45 9.43 -9.28
CA GLN A 191 18.29 8.24 -9.38
C GLN A 191 17.90 7.19 -8.34
N GLN A 192 17.66 5.97 -8.79
CA GLN A 192 17.34 4.86 -7.88
C GLN A 192 18.58 4.48 -7.06
N ARG A 193 18.45 4.51 -5.73
CA ARG A 193 19.47 4.09 -4.76
C ARG A 193 18.91 2.96 -3.92
N CYS A 194 19.50 1.77 -4.07
CA CYS A 194 19.08 0.57 -3.34
C CYS A 194 20.02 0.29 -2.17
N GLY A 195 19.46 -0.14 -1.05
CA GLY A 195 20.21 -0.64 0.10
C GLY A 195 20.00 -2.13 0.31
N GLU A 196 20.71 -2.69 1.29
CA GLU A 196 20.60 -4.08 1.71
C GLU A 196 19.54 -4.20 2.82
N PRO A 197 18.43 -4.95 2.61
CA PRO A 197 17.43 -5.17 3.64
C PRO A 197 18.00 -5.98 4.81
N GLY A 198 17.71 -5.55 6.03
CA GLY A 198 18.06 -6.22 7.28
C GLY A 198 16.90 -6.20 8.29
N PRO A 199 17.07 -6.79 9.48
CA PRO A 199 16.01 -6.89 10.49
C PRO A 199 15.56 -5.52 11.03
N ASP A 200 16.48 -4.56 11.11
CA ASP A 200 16.23 -3.22 11.68
C ASP A 200 15.91 -2.15 10.62
N GLY A 201 15.81 -2.53 9.34
CA GLY A 201 15.59 -1.60 8.23
C GLY A 201 16.46 -1.89 7.03
N VAL A 202 16.76 -0.86 6.25
CA VAL A 202 17.54 -0.97 5.01
C VAL A 202 18.86 -0.25 5.18
N ALA A 203 19.97 -0.97 4.96
CA ALA A 203 21.32 -0.44 5.06
C ALA A 203 21.76 0.18 3.72
N PHE A 204 22.08 1.47 3.74
CA PHE A 204 22.60 2.19 2.57
C PHE A 204 24.08 2.57 2.75
N ASP A 205 24.70 3.07 1.68
CA ASP A 205 25.94 3.84 1.80
C ASP A 205 25.72 5.04 2.73
N PRO A 206 26.67 5.39 3.63
CA PRO A 206 26.48 6.45 4.62
C PRO A 206 26.04 7.80 4.01
N ALA A 207 26.58 8.15 2.83
CA ALA A 207 26.22 9.38 2.14
C ALA A 207 24.75 9.38 1.66
N VAL A 208 24.27 8.23 1.15
CA VAL A 208 22.88 8.06 0.71
C VAL A 208 21.94 8.00 1.92
N ALA A 209 22.30 7.26 2.96
CA ALA A 209 21.53 7.19 4.20
C ALA A 209 21.32 8.57 4.80
N LYS A 210 22.35 9.43 4.79
CA LYS A 210 22.24 10.82 5.25
C LYS A 210 21.22 11.63 4.45
N ILE A 211 21.20 11.50 3.12
CA ILE A 211 20.22 12.19 2.26
C ILE A 211 18.81 11.68 2.55
N ILE A 212 18.63 10.36 2.63
CA ILE A 212 17.34 9.72 2.93
C ILE A 212 16.80 10.19 4.29
N ARG A 213 17.63 10.21 5.33
CA ARG A 213 17.27 10.74 6.66
C ARG A 213 16.83 12.21 6.57
N SER A 214 17.59 13.03 5.86
CA SER A 214 17.23 14.45 5.64
C SER A 214 15.90 14.62 4.89
N CYS A 215 15.57 13.73 3.95
CA CYS A 215 14.28 13.71 3.27
C CYS A 215 13.11 13.34 4.20
N LEU A 216 13.37 12.60 5.28
CA LEU A 216 12.39 12.20 6.27
C LEU A 216 12.37 13.11 7.51
N ASP A 217 13.17 14.19 7.51
CA ASP A 217 13.33 15.14 8.62
C ASP A 217 13.85 14.47 9.91
N LEU A 218 14.77 13.51 9.75
CA LEU A 218 15.49 12.76 10.80
C LEU A 218 16.91 13.31 11.04
#